data_AF-N1MRE7-F1
#
_entry.id   AF-N1MRE7-F1
#
_cell.length_a   1.000
_cell.length_b   1.000
_cell.length_c   1.000
_cell.angle_alpha   90.00
_cell.angle_beta   90.00
_cell.angle_gamma   90.00
#
_symmetry.space_group_name_H-M   'P 1'
#
loop_
_entity.id
_entity.type
_entity.pdbx_description
1 polymer ?
#
loop_
_entity_poly.entity_id
_entity_poly.type
_entity_poly.pdbx_seq_one_letter_code
_entity_poly.pdbx_strand_id
1 'polypeptide(L)' 'MKLAWSNRATTDRLAIFIWIGEDNPQAAADVDDRIEAAAQRLKDFPNSGRPGRIEGTREW' A
#
# COMPACT_ATOMS: atom_id res chain seq x y z
N MET A 1 -5.19 12.13 -11.07
CA MET A 1 -5.27 10.71 -11.48
C MET A 1 -6.30 9.98 -10.63
N LYS A 2 -7.01 8.97 -11.15
CA LYS A 2 -7.90 8.11 -10.33
C LYS A 2 -7.07 6.99 -9.72
N LEU A 3 -7.06 6.92 -8.39
CA LEU A 3 -6.43 5.81 -7.65
C LEU A 3 -7.46 4.69 -7.46
N ALA A 4 -7.04 3.45 -7.67
CA ALA A 4 -7.86 2.27 -7.41
C ALA A 4 -6.97 1.14 -6.91
N TRP A 5 -7.46 0.43 -5.89
CA TRP A 5 -6.85 -0.80 -5.40
C TRP A 5 -7.29 -1.97 -6.27
N SER A 6 -6.36 -2.85 -6.63
CA SER A 6 -6.74 -4.14 -7.21
C SER A 6 -7.30 -5.05 -6.11
N ASN A 7 -8.13 -6.03 -6.47
CA ASN A 7 -8.63 -7.00 -5.49
C ASN A 7 -7.50 -7.70 -4.74
N ARG A 8 -6.39 -7.99 -5.44
CA ARG A 8 -5.19 -8.59 -4.84
C ARG A 8 -4.57 -7.67 -3.79
N ALA A 9 -4.42 -6.38 -4.09
CA ALA A 9 -3.84 -5.42 -3.16
C ALA A 9 -4.71 -5.25 -1.90
N THR A 10 -6.04 -5.27 -2.04
CA THR A 10 -6.96 -5.25 -0.90
C THR A 10 -6.79 -6.49 -0.02
N THR A 11 -6.73 -7.68 -0.63
CA THR A 11 -6.48 -8.94 0.10
C THR A 11 -5.14 -8.94 0.81
N ASP A 12 -4.07 -8.50 0.14
CA ASP A 12 -2.72 -8.44 0.71
C ASP A 12 -2.67 -7.47 1.90
N ARG A 13 -3.28 -6.28 1.77
CA ARG A 13 -3.36 -5.27 2.83
C ARG A 13 -4.12 -5.79 4.06
N LEU A 14 -5.25 -6.49 3.86
CA LEU A 14 -6.00 -7.13 4.94
C LEU A 14 -5.19 -8.25 5.63
N ALA A 15 -4.48 -9.08 4.87
CA ALA A 15 -3.66 -10.15 5.43
C ALA A 15 -2.53 -9.60 6.31
N ILE A 16 -1.85 -8.53 5.86
CA ILE A 16 -0.83 -7.83 6.65
C ILE A 16 -1.44 -7.25 7.93
N PHE A 17 -2.60 -6.60 7.83
CA PHE A 17 -3.28 -6.00 8.97
C PHE A 17 -3.63 -7.05 10.04
N ILE A 18 -4.23 -8.17 9.62
CA ILE A 18 -4.60 -9.26 10.53
C ILE A 18 -3.35 -9.85 11.18
N TRP A 19 -2.31 -10.15 10.39
CA TRP A 19 -1.08 -10.75 10.90
C TRP A 19 -0.39 -9.89 11.97
N ILE A 20 -0.23 -8.58 11.71
CA ILE A 20 0.34 -7.67 12.71
C ILE A 20 -0.60 -7.51 13.90
N GLY A 21 -1.91 -7.47 13.66
CA GLY A 21 -2.93 -7.27 14.67
C GLY A 21 -3.04 -8.41 15.69
N GLU A 22 -2.57 -9.62 15.35
CA GLU A 22 -2.46 -10.73 16.30
C GLU A 22 -1.49 -10.41 17.46
N ASP A 23 -0.45 -9.61 17.21
CA ASP A 23 0.54 -9.19 18.21
C ASP A 23 0.28 -7.76 18.73
N ASN A 24 0.01 -6.82 17.82
CA ASN A 24 -0.16 -5.41 18.15
C ASN A 24 -1.19 -4.72 17.23
N PRO A 25 -2.45 -4.56 17.67
CA PRO A 25 -3.50 -3.90 16.89
C PRO A 25 -3.19 -2.45 16.51
N GLN A 26 -2.48 -1.70 17.37
CA GLN A 26 -2.10 -0.32 17.05
C GLN A 26 -1.05 -0.29 15.94
N ALA A 27 -0.06 -1.19 15.98
CA ALA A 27 0.93 -1.30 14.92
C ALA A 27 0.29 -1.69 13.57
N ALA A 28 -0.75 -2.54 13.59
CA ALA A 28 -1.50 -2.88 12.38
C ALA A 28 -2.17 -1.65 11.75
N ALA A 29 -2.84 -0.83 12.56
CA ALA A 29 -3.44 0.43 12.12
C ALA A 29 -2.39 1.41 11.58
N ASP A 30 -1.28 1.60 12.30
CA ASP A 30 -0.21 2.51 11.89
C ASP A 30 0.42 2.10 10.55
N VAL A 31 0.57 0.79 10.29
CA VAL A 31 1.07 0.26 9.01
C VAL A 31 0.06 0.49 7.89
N ASP A 32 -1.22 0.22 8.13
CA ASP A 32 -2.31 0.40 7.18
C ASP A 32 -2.44 1.87 6.73
N ASP A 33 -2.37 2.79 7.70
CA ASP A 33 -2.41 4.24 7.47
C ASP A 33 -1.20 4.72 6.66
N ARG A 34 0.00 4.18 6.93
CA ARG A 34 1.21 4.51 6.15
C ARG A 34 1.09 4.06 4.70
N ILE A 35 0.51 2.88 4.45
CA ILE A 35 0.26 2.37 3.10
C ILE A 35 -0.71 3.28 2.36
N GLU A 36 -1.82 3.67 3.00
CA GLU A 36 -2.82 4.56 2.40
C GLU A 36 -2.22 5.94 2.11
N ALA A 37 -1.50 6.53 3.07
CA ALA A 37 -0.86 7.84 2.90
C ALA A 37 0.17 7.83 1.75
N ALA A 38 0.95 6.75 1.61
CA ALA A 38 1.87 6.59 0.48
C ALA A 38 1.12 6.49 -0.87
N ALA A 39 0.02 5.73 -0.92
CA ALA A 39 -0.79 5.58 -2.13
C ALA A 39 -1.49 6.89 -2.52
N GLN A 40 -1.99 7.67 -1.56
CA GLN A 40 -2.65 8.96 -1.80
C GLN A 40 -1.73 9.98 -2.50
N ARG A 41 -0.41 9.97 -2.19
CA ARG A 41 0.56 10.85 -2.86
C ARG A 41 0.65 10.63 -4.37
N LEU A 42 0.28 9.44 -4.86
CA LEU A 42 0.28 9.13 -6.29
C LEU A 42 -0.74 9.97 -7.08
N LYS A 43 -1.76 10.55 -6.41
CA LYS A 43 -2.69 11.46 -7.06
C LYS A 43 -1.99 12.69 -7.64
N ASP A 44 -1.00 13.19 -6.91
CA ASP A 44 -0.22 14.39 -7.25
C ASP A 44 1.09 14.00 -7.97
N PHE A 45 1.72 12.90 -7.56
CA PHE A 45 3.00 12.43 -8.09
C PHE A 45 2.90 10.99 -8.62
N PRO A 46 2.21 10.77 -9.76
CA PRO A 46 1.92 9.43 -10.28
C PRO A 46 3.17 8.63 -10.70
N ASN A 47 4.29 9.32 -10.93
CA ASN A 47 5.56 8.73 -11.31
C ASN A 47 6.53 8.55 -10.14
N SER A 48 6.08 8.70 -8.89
CA SER A 48 6.88 8.40 -7.70
C SER A 48 7.29 6.93 -7.64
N GLY A 49 8.44 6.67 -7.04
CA GLY A 49 9.04 5.32 -6.99
C GLY A 49 9.93 5.03 -8.19
N ARG A 50 10.91 4.14 -7.97
CA ARG A 50 11.78 3.65 -9.05
C ARG A 50 11.02 2.63 -9.90
N PRO A 51 11.40 2.42 -11.17
CA PRO A 51 10.89 1.29 -11.94
C PRO A 51 11.00 -0.01 -11.14
N GLY A 52 9.91 -0.76 -11.09
CA GLY A 52 9.84 -2.03 -10.36
C GLY A 52 10.50 -3.17 -11.11
N ARG A 53 10.52 -4.35 -10.47
CA ARG A 53 11.07 -5.56 -11.10
C ARG A 53 10.19 -6.08 -12.24
N ILE A 54 8.89 -5.78 -12.17
CA ILE A 54 7.92 -6.10 -13.21
C ILE A 54 7.82 -4.89 -14.15
N GLU A 55 7.90 -5.14 -15.45
CA GLU A 55 7.76 -4.09 -16.45
C GLU A 55 6.44 -3.33 -16.26
N GLY A 56 6.52 -2.00 -16.28
CA GLY A 56 5.36 -1.12 -16.10
C GLY A 56 4.96 -0.86 -14.64
N THR A 57 5.64 -1.44 -13.64
CA THR A 57 5.40 -1.14 -12.22
C THR A 57 6.41 -0.14 -11.64
N ARG A 58 6.10 0.41 -10.47
CA ARG A 58 7.01 1.23 -9.66
C ARG A 58 7.04 0.72 -8.23
N GLU A 59 8.22 0.75 -7.61
CA GLU A 59 8.47 0.23 -6.25
C GLU A 59 9.23 1.28 -5.41
N TRP A 60 9.05 1.21 -4.09
CA TRP A 60 9.76 1.96 -3.05
C TRP A 60 10.13 0.96 -1.95
#